data_AF-D7A4A0-F1
#
_entry.id   AF-D7A4A0-F1
#
_cell.length_a   1.000
_cell.length_b   1.000
_cell.length_c   1.000
_cell.angle_alpha   90.00
_cell.angle_beta   90.00
_cell.angle_gamma   90.00
#
_symmetry.space_group_name_H-M   'P 1'
#
loop_
_entity.id
_entity.type
_entity.pdbx_description
1 polymer ?
#
loop_
_entity_poly.entity_id
_entity_poly.type
_entity_poly.pdbx_seq_one_letter_code
_entity_poly.pdbx_strand_id
1 'polypeptide(L)' 'MPDENKKPEPQDEGVVLTDEQKRRRRARSIAIAVVLGALCVLFYVVTIVKLGPAVLVRPL' A
#
# COMPACT_ATOMS: atom_id res chain seq x y z
N MET A 1 10.66 -5.62 55.11
CA MET A 1 11.07 -4.68 54.06
C MET A 1 10.22 -4.98 52.84
N PRO A 2 9.41 -4.03 52.32
CA PRO A 2 8.57 -4.27 51.15
C PRO A 2 9.44 -4.31 49.89
N ASP A 3 9.08 -5.22 48.96
CA ASP A 3 9.79 -5.47 47.72
C ASP A 3 9.72 -4.27 46.75
N GLU A 4 10.65 -3.33 46.92
CA GLU A 4 10.88 -2.17 46.05
C GLU A 4 11.85 -2.53 44.92
N ASN A 5 11.50 -3.51 44.09
CA ASN A 5 12.28 -3.78 42.88
C ASN A 5 11.40 -4.24 41.72
N LYS A 6 10.43 -3.41 41.36
CA LYS A 6 9.84 -3.45 40.02
C LYS A 6 10.60 -2.43 39.18
N LYS A 7 11.71 -2.86 38.57
CA LYS A 7 12.36 -2.10 37.50
C LYS A 7 11.31 -1.86 36.42
N PRO A 8 11.10 -0.61 35.96
CA PRO A 8 10.27 -0.40 34.79
C PRO A 8 10.98 -1.10 33.62
N GLU A 9 10.34 -2.14 33.08
CA GLU A 9 10.68 -2.73 31.79
C GLU A 9 10.86 -1.56 30.80
N PRO A 10 11.99 -1.47 30.07
CA PRO A 10 12.15 -0.45 29.05
C PRO A 10 11.11 -0.75 27.97
N GLN A 11 9.98 -0.03 28.09
CA GLN A 11 8.91 0.01 27.11
C GLN A 11 9.55 0.23 25.76
N ASP A 12 9.27 -0.66 24.82
CA ASP A 12 9.75 -0.69 23.45
C ASP A 12 10.00 0.72 22.88
N GLU A 13 11.22 1.24 23.06
CA GLU A 13 11.70 2.40 22.32
C GLU A 13 11.97 1.91 20.90
N GLY A 14 10.87 1.69 20.17
CA GLY A 14 10.88 1.28 18.78
C GLY A 14 11.70 2.29 17.98
N VAL A 15 12.65 1.78 17.20
CA VAL A 15 13.57 2.56 16.36
C VAL A 15 12.79 3.67 15.63
N VAL A 16 12.92 4.90 16.12
CA VAL A 16 12.30 6.07 15.50
C VAL A 16 13.06 6.30 14.21
N LEU A 17 12.45 5.90 13.09
CA LEU A 17 13.03 6.08 11.77
C LEU A 17 13.33 7.56 11.57
N THR A 18 14.60 7.88 11.30
CA THR A 18 15.01 9.23 10.94
C THR A 18 14.23 9.69 9.71
N ASP A 19 14.03 11.00 9.54
CA ASP A 19 13.18 11.53 8.47
C ASP A 19 13.64 11.09 7.07
N GLU A 20 14.93 10.85 6.90
CA GLU A 20 15.51 10.27 5.69
C GLU A 20 15.01 8.84 5.41
N GLN A 21 14.93 7.99 6.43
CA GLN A 21 14.43 6.62 6.31
C GLN A 21 12.93 6.60 5.99
N LYS A 22 12.15 7.51 6.60
CA LYS A 22 10.72 7.70 6.27
C LYS A 22 10.53 8.13 4.82
N ARG A 23 11.35 9.05 4.32
CA ARG A 23 11.27 9.53 2.93
C ARG A 23 11.56 8.42 1.91
N ARG A 24 12.56 7.58 2.15
CA ARG A 24 12.88 6.41 1.31
C ARG A 24 11.73 5.40 1.28
N ARG A 25 11.05 5.15 2.42
CA ARG A 25 9.87 4.29 2.48
C ARG A 25 8.71 4.84 1.65
N ARG A 26 8.39 6.13 1.80
CA ARG A 26 7.30 6.77 1.02
C ARG A 26 7.54 6.68 -0.48
N ALA A 27 8.77 6.92 -0.93
CA ALA A 27 9.12 6.81 -2.35
C ALA A 27 8.83 5.41 -2.94
N ARG A 28 9.16 4.34 -2.19
CA ARG A 28 8.86 2.96 -2.61
C ARG A 28 7.36 2.69 -2.68
N SER A 29 6.61 3.11 -1.67
CA SER A 29 5.15 2.95 -1.65
C SER A 29 4.48 3.69 -2.81
N ILE A 30 4.96 4.90 -3.14
CA ILE A 30 4.44 5.68 -4.26
C ILE A 30 4.73 4.98 -5.59
N ALA A 31 5.95 4.47 -5.78
CA ALA A 31 6.29 3.73 -7.00
C ALA A 31 5.37 2.52 -7.22
N ILE A 32 5.11 1.75 -6.16
CA ILE A 32 4.19 0.61 -6.23
C ILE A 32 2.77 1.08 -6.56
N ALA A 33 2.27 2.13 -5.91
CA ALA A 33 0.94 2.68 -6.16
C ALA A 33 0.77 3.15 -7.61
N VAL A 34 1.79 3.82 -8.17
CA VAL A 34 1.80 4.28 -9.56
C VAL A 34 1.76 3.10 -10.52
N VAL A 35 2.58 2.06 -10.30
CA VAL A 35 2.60 0.87 -11.17
C VAL A 35 1.26 0.14 -11.12
N LEU A 36 0.73 -0.10 -9.92
CA LEU A 36 -0.57 -0.76 -9.76
C LEU A 36 -1.71 0.05 -10.37
N GLY A 37 -1.72 1.37 -10.17
CA GLY A 37 -2.70 2.27 -10.77
C GLY A 37 -2.66 2.25 -12.30
N ALA A 38 -1.46 2.34 -12.88
CA ALA A 38 -1.27 2.28 -14.33
C ALA A 38 -1.73 0.94 -14.92
N LEU A 39 -1.40 -0.19 -14.27
CA LEU A 39 -1.86 -1.51 -14.70
C LEU A 39 -3.39 -1.61 -14.64
N CYS A 40 -4.02 -1.11 -13.58
CA CYS A 40 -5.47 -1.14 -13.40
C CYS A 40 -6.18 -0.34 -14.50
N VAL A 41 -5.69 0.86 -14.81
CA VAL A 41 -6.21 1.70 -15.90
C VAL A 41 -6.05 1.01 -17.25
N LEU A 42 -4.88 0.41 -17.52
CA LEU A 42 -4.64 -0.33 -18.76
C LEU A 42 -5.65 -1.47 -18.93
N PHE A 43 -5.84 -2.30 -17.91
CA PHE A 43 -6.83 -3.39 -17.94
C PHE A 43 -8.24 -2.86 -18.12
N TYR A 44 -8.61 -1.77 -17.44
CA TYR A 44 -9.94 -1.18 -17.57
C TYR A 44 -10.22 -0.69 -19.00
N VAL A 45 -9.26 -0.02 -19.63
CA VAL A 45 -9.35 0.40 -21.03
C VAL A 45 -9.52 -0.81 -21.95
N VAL A 46 -8.69 -1.85 -21.78
CA VAL A 46 -8.81 -3.10 -22.56
C VAL A 46 -10.18 -3.74 -22.36
N THR A 47 -10.69 -3.75 -21.14
CA THR A 47 -12.02 -4.28 -20.82
C THR A 47 -13.10 -3.53 -21.58
N ILE A 48 -13.10 -2.19 -21.56
CA ILE A 48 -14.10 -1.41 -22.31
C ILE A 48 -13.99 -1.70 -23.81
N VAL A 49 -12.78 -1.68 -24.38
CA VAL A 49 -12.58 -1.86 -25.82
C VAL A 49 -12.97 -3.28 -26.27
N LYS A 50 -12.63 -4.31 -25.49
CA LYS A 50 -12.88 -5.71 -25.87
C LYS A 50 -14.25 -6.23 -25.47
N LEU A 51 -14.72 -5.93 -24.26
CA LEU A 51 -16.01 -6.41 -23.78
C LEU A 51 -17.15 -5.49 -24.20
N GLY A 52 -16.94 -4.18 -24.30
CA GLY A 52 -17.99 -3.19 -24.59
C GLY A 52 -18.84 -3.49 -25.83
N PRO A 53 -18.24 -3.79 -27.00
CA PRO A 53 -19.00 -4.15 -28.20
C PRO A 53 -19.72 -5.50 -28.05
N ALA A 54 -19.10 -6.48 -27.37
CA ALA A 54 -19.66 -7.81 -27.18
C ALA A 54 -20.91 -7.82 -26.27
N VAL A 55 -21.04 -6.87 -25.32
CA VAL A 55 -22.27 -6.76 -24.50
C VAL A 55 -23.44 -6.11 -25.25
N LEU A 56 -23.15 -5.30 -26.29
CA LEU A 56 -24.16 -4.62 -27.11
C LEU A 56 -24.69 -5.49 -28.24
N VAL A 57 -23.93 -6.49 -28.69
CA VAL A 57 -24.38 -7.51 -29.65
C VAL A 57 -25.07 -8.64 -28.87
N ARG A 58 -26.31 -8.41 -28.44
CA ARG A 58 -27.20 -9.48 -27.98
C ARG A 58 -28.10 -9.89 -29.15
N PRO A 59 -27.96 -11.12 -29.70
CA PRO A 59 -29.00 -11.66 -30.55
C PRO A 59 -30.25 -11.86 -29.69
N LEU A 60 -31.36 -11.24 -30.08
CA LEU A 60 -32.71 -11.54 -29.60
C LEU A 60 -33.19 -12.85 -30.24
#